data_AF-A0A4R7YL30-F1
#
_entry.id   AF-A0A4R7YL30-F1
#
_cell.length_a   1.000
_cell.length_b   1.000
_cell.length_c   1.000
_cell.angle_alpha   90.00
_cell.angle_beta   90.00
_cell.angle_gamma   90.00
#
_symmetry.space_group_name_H-M   'P 1'
#
loop_
_entity.id
_entity.type
_entity.pdbx_description
1 polymer ?
#
loop_
_entity_poly.entity_id
_entity_poly.type
_entity_poly.pdbx_seq_one_letter_code
_entity_poly.pdbx_strand_id
1 'polypeptide(L)'
;MQFPVILVYNKYMEGQVVRLSDSLAYLYHDIQDGIMNDFVTKDEIVSIWKEVSHIENENWFHILIDDVIKFSNGNNIVDFSPELKKAYKALKQIHKDKILGNPKVKEMDDKGAELVGRMFDLLKKYPELLPDTKSNQKKLDENCLERVIVDYIQWLGDQIFEKVLNNYIKRVK
;
A
#
# COMPACT_ATOMS: atom_id res chain seq x y z
N MET A 1 8.77 14.13 3.46
CA MET A 1 9.35 13.99 2.11
C MET A 1 8.26 13.55 1.16
N GLN A 2 7.90 14.41 0.20
CA GLN A 2 6.91 14.09 -0.82
C GLN A 2 7.65 13.34 -1.93
N PHE A 3 7.56 12.01 -1.93
CA PHE A 3 8.10 11.22 -3.04
C PHE A 3 7.40 11.69 -4.33
N PRO A 4 8.14 12.03 -5.39
CA PRO A 4 7.54 12.37 -6.65
C PRO A 4 6.78 11.13 -7.12
N VAL A 5 5.45 11.25 -7.24
CA VAL A 5 4.63 10.29 -7.98
C VAL A 5 5.13 10.38 -9.40
N ILE A 6 6.08 9.51 -9.76
CA ILE A 6 6.39 9.23 -11.15
C ILE A 6 5.06 8.77 -11.73
N LEU A 7 4.41 9.64 -12.49
CA LEU A 7 3.32 9.26 -13.38
C LEU A 7 3.96 8.31 -14.39
N VAL A 8 4.08 7.03 -14.03
CA VAL A 8 4.45 5.98 -14.95
C VAL A 8 3.32 5.95 -15.96
N TYR A 9 3.52 6.65 -17.08
CA TYR A 9 2.76 6.39 -18.29
C TYR A 9 3.09 4.95 -18.67
N ASN A 10 2.27 4.01 -18.20
CA ASN A 10 2.37 2.62 -18.63
C ASN A 10 2.07 2.61 -20.13
N LYS A 11 3.14 2.60 -20.94
CA LYS A 11 3.08 2.64 -22.40
C LYS A 11 2.23 1.50 -22.97
N TYR A 12 2.23 0.36 -22.28
CA TYR A 12 1.51 -0.86 -22.66
C TYR A 12 0.17 -0.95 -21.94
N MET A 13 -0.87 -1.39 -22.66
CA MET A 13 -2.23 -1.48 -22.12
C MET A 13 -2.30 -2.48 -20.96
N GLU A 14 -1.54 -3.57 -21.00
CA GLU A 14 -1.44 -4.56 -19.93
C GLU A 14 -0.95 -3.91 -18.63
N GLY A 15 0.06 -3.04 -18.71
CA GLY A 15 0.53 -2.28 -17.55
C GLY A 15 -0.52 -1.28 -17.04
N GLN A 16 -1.32 -0.69 -17.94
CA GLN A 16 -2.42 0.19 -17.53
C GLN A 16 -3.54 -0.59 -16.83
N VAL A 17 -3.90 -1.77 -17.35
CA VAL A 17 -4.85 -2.70 -16.73
C VAL A 17 -4.36 -3.08 -15.33
N VAL A 18 -3.14 -3.62 -15.21
CA VAL A 18 -2.60 -4.06 -13.90
C VAL A 18 -2.62 -2.92 -12.90
N ARG A 19 -2.16 -1.72 -13.27
CA ARG A 19 -2.17 -0.54 -12.39
C ARG A 19 -3.57 -0.16 -11.93
N LEU A 20 -4.56 -0.19 -12.83
CA LEU A 20 -5.92 0.21 -12.51
C LEU A 20 -6.63 -0.85 -11.67
N SER A 21 -6.47 -2.13 -12.02
CA SER A 21 -6.98 -3.29 -11.29
C SER A 21 -6.43 -3.33 -9.87
N ASP A 22 -5.12 -3.18 -9.71
CA ASP A 22 -4.44 -3.11 -8.42
C ASP A 22 -5.03 -1.98 -7.57
N SER A 23 -5.08 -0.77 -8.13
CA SER A 23 -5.58 0.39 -7.40
C SER A 23 -7.08 0.34 -7.09
N LEU A 24 -7.89 -0.42 -7.83
CA LEU A 24 -9.31 -0.61 -7.56
C LEU A 24 -9.53 -1.70 -6.52
N ALA A 25 -8.78 -2.81 -6.59
CA ALA A 25 -8.82 -3.89 -5.62
C ALA A 25 -8.38 -3.41 -4.23
N TYR A 26 -7.26 -2.69 -4.14
CA TYR A 26 -6.81 -2.09 -2.87
C TYR A 26 -7.88 -1.18 -2.27
N LEU A 27 -8.42 -0.24 -3.06
CA LEU A 27 -9.46 0.67 -2.58
C LEU A 27 -10.69 -0.07 -2.06
N TYR A 28 -11.11 -1.13 -2.76
CA TYR A 28 -12.25 -1.94 -2.35
C TYR A 28 -12.01 -2.64 -1.01
N HIS A 29 -10.88 -3.35 -0.89
CA HIS A 29 -10.53 -4.05 0.35
C HIS A 29 -10.35 -3.08 1.51
N ASP A 30 -9.64 -1.96 1.32
CA ASP A 30 -9.42 -0.98 2.38
C ASP A 30 -10.74 -0.33 2.82
N ILE A 31 -11.68 -0.06 1.91
CA ILE A 31 -13.02 0.43 2.28
C ILE A 31 -13.79 -0.64 3.07
N GLN A 32 -13.74 -1.92 2.67
CA GLN A 32 -14.38 -2.98 3.44
C GLN A 32 -13.78 -3.10 4.84
N ASP A 33 -12.46 -3.08 4.97
CA ASP A 33 -11.76 -3.12 6.26
C ASP A 33 -12.05 -1.87 7.10
N GLY A 34 -12.13 -0.70 6.46
CA GLY A 34 -12.54 0.54 7.09
C GLY A 34 -13.97 0.50 7.64
N ILE A 35 -14.88 -0.17 6.95
CA ILE A 35 -16.25 -0.43 7.45
C ILE A 35 -16.20 -1.42 8.61
N MET A 36 -15.45 -2.52 8.50
CA MET A 36 -15.33 -3.53 9.55
C MET A 36 -14.70 -3.01 10.85
N ASN A 37 -13.84 -1.99 10.76
CA ASN A 37 -13.18 -1.36 11.89
C ASN A 37 -13.83 -0.04 12.33
N ASP A 38 -15.04 0.26 11.87
CA ASP A 38 -15.82 1.46 12.20
C ASP A 38 -15.10 2.79 11.89
N PHE A 39 -14.21 2.82 10.89
CA PHE A 39 -13.54 4.03 10.42
C PHE A 39 -14.42 4.85 9.47
N VAL A 40 -15.30 4.16 8.73
CA VAL A 40 -16.30 4.73 7.83
C VAL A 40 -17.55 3.85 7.87
N THR A 41 -18.72 4.43 7.65
CA THR A 41 -19.96 3.65 7.54
C THR A 41 -20.29 3.31 6.08
N LYS A 42 -21.05 2.23 5.87
CA LYS A 42 -21.55 1.87 4.53
C LYS A 42 -22.38 3.01 3.93
N ASP A 43 -23.21 3.68 4.73
CA ASP A 43 -24.09 4.76 4.28
C ASP A 43 -23.31 5.97 3.78
N GLU A 44 -22.19 6.31 4.43
CA GLU A 44 -21.31 7.39 3.94
C GLU A 44 -20.72 7.07 2.55
N ILE A 45 -20.27 5.83 2.33
CA ILE A 45 -19.74 5.40 1.03
C ILE A 45 -20.82 5.44 -0.05
N VAL A 46 -22.01 4.89 0.26
CA VAL A 46 -23.15 4.88 -0.66
C VAL A 46 -23.62 6.31 -0.98
N SER A 47 -23.65 7.20 0.02
CA SER A 47 -24.06 8.59 -0.20
C SER A 47 -23.10 9.32 -1.15
N ILE A 48 -21.80 9.16 -0.98
CA ILE A 48 -20.79 9.81 -1.82
C ILE A 48 -20.82 9.26 -3.24
N TRP A 49 -20.97 7.94 -3.35
CA TRP A 49 -21.17 7.30 -4.65
C TRP A 49 -22.39 7.88 -5.37
N LYS A 50 -23.55 7.94 -4.70
CA LYS A 50 -24.81 8.47 -5.27
C LYS A 50 -24.69 9.95 -5.64
N GLU A 51 -24.05 10.75 -4.80
CA GLU A 51 -23.88 12.18 -5.03
C GLU A 51 -23.03 12.47 -6.27
N VAL A 52 -21.93 11.74 -6.44
CA VAL A 52 -20.94 12.03 -7.49
C VAL A 52 -21.23 11.31 -8.82
N SER A 53 -21.78 10.10 -8.76
CA SER A 53 -22.10 9.31 -9.95
C SER A 53 -23.53 9.44 -10.42
N HIS A 54 -24.44 9.92 -9.56
CA HIS A 54 -25.89 9.90 -9.79
C HIS A 54 -26.48 8.49 -10.02
N ILE A 55 -25.78 7.43 -9.60
CA ILE A 55 -26.21 6.03 -9.73
C ILE A 55 -26.70 5.50 -8.38
N GLU A 56 -27.94 4.99 -8.35
CA GLU A 56 -28.55 4.49 -7.11
C GLU A 56 -28.00 3.14 -6.63
N ASN A 57 -27.40 2.34 -7.53
CA ASN A 57 -26.89 1.00 -7.24
C ASN A 57 -25.66 1.07 -6.32
N GLU A 58 -25.71 0.35 -5.19
CA GLU A 58 -24.68 0.33 -4.16
C GLU A 58 -23.46 -0.55 -4.52
N ASN A 59 -23.55 -1.33 -5.59
CA ASN A 59 -22.45 -2.15 -6.10
C ASN A 59 -21.49 -1.33 -6.97
N TRP A 60 -20.97 -0.25 -6.39
CA TRP A 60 -20.08 0.71 -7.03
C TRP A 60 -18.81 0.03 -7.59
N PHE A 61 -18.31 -1.02 -6.94
CA PHE A 61 -17.11 -1.75 -7.37
C PHE A 61 -17.31 -2.43 -8.72
N HIS A 62 -18.40 -3.19 -8.88
CA HIS A 62 -18.72 -3.83 -10.14
C HIS A 62 -19.02 -2.82 -11.25
N ILE A 63 -19.68 -1.70 -10.91
CA ILE A 63 -19.98 -0.64 -11.88
C ILE A 63 -18.69 0.01 -12.40
N LEU A 64 -17.71 0.26 -11.51
CA LEU A 64 -16.41 0.76 -11.90
C LEU A 64 -15.64 -0.22 -12.81
N ILE A 65 -15.71 -1.53 -12.54
CA ILE A 65 -15.11 -2.55 -13.41
C ILE A 65 -15.74 -2.53 -14.80
N ASP A 66 -17.07 -2.56 -14.86
CA ASP A 66 -17.83 -2.55 -16.11
C ASP A 66 -17.54 -1.29 -16.92
N ASP A 67 -17.42 -0.14 -16.26
CA ASP A 67 -17.09 1.13 -16.90
C ASP A 67 -15.70 1.13 -17.51
N VAL A 68 -14.69 0.62 -16.80
CA VAL A 68 -13.33 0.48 -17.35
C VAL A 68 -13.37 -0.39 -18.60
N ILE A 69 -14.05 -1.53 -18.57
CA ILE A 69 -14.13 -2.44 -19.71
C ILE A 69 -14.78 -1.74 -20.91
N LYS A 70 -15.91 -1.05 -20.68
CA LYS A 70 -16.65 -0.36 -21.75
C LYS A 70 -15.91 0.85 -22.30
N PHE A 71 -15.37 1.70 -21.43
CA PHE A 71 -14.66 2.92 -21.83
C PHE A 71 -13.32 2.60 -22.49
N SER A 72 -12.64 1.53 -22.08
CA SER A 72 -11.35 1.15 -22.66
C SER A 72 -11.51 0.41 -23.99
N ASN A 73 -12.68 -0.17 -24.28
CA ASN A 73 -12.91 -0.89 -25.52
C ASN A 73 -12.82 0.05 -26.74
N GLY A 74 -11.91 -0.25 -27.66
CA GLY A 74 -11.65 0.58 -28.84
C GLY A 74 -10.75 1.80 -28.58
N ASN A 75 -10.23 1.97 -27.35
CA ASN A 75 -9.31 3.04 -26.98
C ASN A 75 -7.93 2.49 -26.60
N ASN A 76 -6.85 3.21 -26.91
CA ASN A 76 -5.48 2.87 -26.47
C ASN A 76 -5.18 3.30 -25.02
N ILE A 77 -6.22 3.54 -24.23
CA ILE A 77 -6.14 4.06 -22.86
C ILE A 77 -7.09 3.23 -21.99
N VAL A 78 -6.56 2.71 -20.89
CA VAL A 78 -7.35 2.01 -19.86
C VAL A 78 -7.64 2.96 -18.71
N ASP A 79 -8.87 3.41 -18.62
CA ASP A 79 -9.33 4.40 -17.65
C ASP A 79 -10.85 4.31 -17.45
N PHE A 80 -11.36 5.07 -16.49
CA PHE A 80 -12.80 5.26 -16.29
C PHE A 80 -13.35 6.34 -17.23
N SER A 81 -14.65 6.27 -17.49
CA SER A 81 -15.38 7.39 -18.09
C SER A 81 -15.25 8.65 -17.22
N PRO A 82 -15.34 9.87 -17.79
CA PRO A 82 -15.12 11.11 -17.04
C PRO A 82 -15.99 11.26 -15.79
N GLU A 83 -17.21 10.73 -15.82
CA GLU A 83 -18.15 10.73 -14.69
C GLU A 83 -17.71 9.77 -13.59
N LEU A 84 -17.51 8.50 -13.91
CA LEU A 84 -17.10 7.49 -12.93
C LEU A 84 -15.67 7.68 -12.42
N LYS A 85 -14.82 8.36 -13.19
CA LYS A 85 -13.52 8.84 -12.73
C LYS A 85 -13.65 9.83 -11.58
N LYS A 86 -14.67 10.70 -11.57
CA LYS A 86 -14.93 11.62 -10.44
C LYS A 86 -15.38 10.84 -9.22
N ALA A 87 -16.30 9.89 -9.38
CA ALA A 87 -16.78 9.04 -8.28
C ALA A 87 -15.64 8.23 -7.66
N TYR A 88 -14.80 7.59 -8.49
CA TYR A 88 -13.60 6.88 -8.04
C TYR A 88 -12.62 7.79 -7.27
N LYS A 89 -12.40 9.03 -7.73
CA LYS A 89 -11.57 10.00 -7.01
C LYS A 89 -12.17 10.39 -5.65
N ALA A 90 -13.50 10.57 -5.57
CA ALA A 90 -14.18 10.86 -4.32
C ALA A 90 -14.05 9.72 -3.31
N LEU A 91 -14.21 8.46 -3.76
CA LEU A 91 -13.98 7.27 -2.93
C LEU A 91 -12.52 7.20 -2.42
N LYS A 92 -11.55 7.48 -3.30
CA LYS A 92 -10.14 7.58 -2.90
C LYS A 92 -9.88 8.68 -1.86
N GLN A 93 -10.59 9.79 -1.96
CA GLN A 93 -10.43 10.89 -1.02
C GLN A 93 -10.94 10.49 0.37
N ILE A 94 -12.09 9.84 0.47
CA ILE A 94 -12.59 9.28 1.74
C ILE A 94 -11.65 8.25 2.32
N HIS A 95 -11.16 7.32 1.50
CA HIS A 95 -10.17 6.33 1.92
C HIS A 95 -8.94 7.01 2.55
N LYS A 96 -8.40 8.04 1.87
CA LYS A 96 -7.27 8.81 2.38
C LYS A 96 -7.59 9.52 3.70
N ASP A 97 -8.73 10.17 3.80
CA ASP A 97 -9.03 11.08 4.91
C ASP A 97 -9.53 10.34 6.16
N LYS A 98 -10.34 9.30 6.00
CA LYS A 98 -11.01 8.61 7.11
C LYS A 98 -10.39 7.27 7.47
N ILE A 99 -9.79 6.56 6.51
CA ILE A 99 -9.18 5.25 6.73
C ILE A 99 -7.68 5.43 7.00
N LEU A 100 -6.90 5.85 6.01
CA LEU A 100 -5.45 6.14 6.21
C LEU A 100 -5.22 7.31 7.16
N GLY A 101 -6.16 8.26 7.19
CA GLY A 101 -6.12 9.41 8.07
C GLY A 101 -6.44 9.10 9.53
N ASN A 102 -6.96 7.91 9.83
CA ASN A 102 -7.41 7.53 11.16
C ASN A 102 -6.24 7.56 12.17
N PRO A 103 -6.42 8.16 13.37
CA PRO A 103 -5.37 8.19 14.38
C PRO A 103 -4.82 6.81 14.76
N LYS A 104 -5.66 5.77 14.82
CA LYS A 104 -5.23 4.40 15.14
C LYS A 104 -4.32 3.82 14.07
N VAL A 105 -4.61 4.10 12.80
CA VAL A 105 -3.79 3.64 11.66
C VAL A 105 -2.45 4.36 11.69
N LYS A 106 -2.46 5.68 11.88
CA LYS A 106 -1.23 6.47 11.97
C LYS A 106 -0.35 6.08 13.16
N GLU A 107 -0.94 5.80 14.31
CA GLU A 107 -0.20 5.32 15.48
C GLU A 107 0.51 3.99 15.19
N MET A 108 -0.17 3.08 14.46
CA MET A 108 0.42 1.82 14.05
C MET A 108 1.54 2.01 13.00
N ASP A 109 1.35 2.92 12.04
CA ASP A 109 2.39 3.29 11.06
C ASP A 109 3.63 3.86 11.77
N ASP A 110 3.44 4.78 12.71
CA ASP A 110 4.52 5.41 13.47
C ASP A 110 5.30 4.37 14.29
N LYS A 111 4.59 3.46 14.96
CA LYS A 111 5.21 2.35 15.70
C LYS A 111 5.96 1.40 14.76
N GLY A 112 5.42 1.09 13.58
CA GLY A 112 6.09 0.28 12.57
C GLY A 112 7.39 0.92 12.09
N ALA A 113 7.35 2.22 11.79
CA ALA A 113 8.52 3.00 11.40
C ALA A 113 9.60 3.03 12.50
N GLU A 114 9.20 3.22 13.77
CA GLU A 114 10.13 3.15 14.90
C GLU A 114 10.81 1.78 15.00
N LEU A 115 10.04 0.69 14.91
CA LEU A 115 10.56 -0.67 14.99
C LEU A 115 11.55 -0.99 13.86
N VAL A 116 11.22 -0.62 12.63
CA VAL A 116 12.11 -0.76 11.46
C VAL A 116 13.38 0.06 11.64
N GLY A 117 13.27 1.32 12.07
CA GLY A 117 14.42 2.19 12.34
C GLY A 117 15.34 1.61 13.42
N ARG A 118 14.76 1.11 14.52
CA ARG A 118 15.53 0.47 15.59
C ARG A 118 16.28 -0.78 15.13
N MET A 119 15.66 -1.62 14.31
CA MET A 119 16.36 -2.78 13.72
C MET A 119 17.49 -2.35 12.80
N PHE A 120 17.24 -1.35 11.95
CA PHE A 120 18.25 -0.83 11.04
C PHE A 120 19.47 -0.29 11.78
N ASP A 121 19.25 0.57 12.79
CA ASP A 121 20.33 1.14 13.60
C ASP A 121 21.09 0.08 14.40
N LEU A 122 20.39 -0.93 14.92
CA LEU A 122 20.99 -2.04 15.65
C LEU A 122 21.92 -2.85 14.75
N LEU A 123 21.46 -3.24 13.55
CA LEU A 123 22.27 -3.99 12.59
C LEU A 123 23.41 -3.17 12.00
N LYS A 124 23.23 -1.86 11.86
CA LYS A 124 24.31 -0.95 11.44
C LYS A 124 25.41 -0.83 12.49
N LYS A 125 25.03 -0.80 13.77
CA LYS A 125 25.97 -0.74 14.90
C LYS A 125 26.67 -2.09 15.15
N TYR A 126 25.97 -3.20 14.93
CA TYR A 126 26.44 -4.57 15.17
C TYR A 126 26.20 -5.45 13.93
N PRO A 127 26.99 -5.30 12.87
CA PRO A 127 26.81 -6.03 11.60
C PRO A 127 26.89 -7.56 11.77
N GLU A 128 27.60 -8.05 12.80
CA GLU A 128 27.73 -9.46 13.17
C GLU A 128 26.41 -10.12 13.60
N LEU A 129 25.37 -9.33 13.84
CA LEU A 129 24.02 -9.85 14.10
C LEU A 129 23.32 -10.31 12.82
N LEU A 130 23.74 -9.82 11.65
CA LEU A 130 23.23 -10.31 10.38
C LEU A 130 23.49 -11.82 10.27
N PRO A 131 22.50 -12.62 9.83
CA PRO A 131 22.71 -14.05 9.66
C PRO A 131 23.84 -14.35 8.68
N ASP A 132 24.78 -15.18 9.10
CA ASP A 132 25.91 -15.62 8.28
C ASP A 132 25.46 -16.65 7.24
N THR A 133 24.80 -16.15 6.20
CA THR A 133 24.29 -16.95 5.08
C THR A 133 25.08 -16.63 3.83
N LYS A 134 25.26 -17.62 2.95
CA LYS A 134 25.91 -17.42 1.64
C LYS A 134 25.29 -16.27 0.83
N SER A 135 23.98 -16.06 0.97
CA SER A 135 23.25 -14.97 0.33
C SER A 135 23.70 -13.60 0.86
N ASN A 136 23.75 -13.44 2.19
CA ASN A 136 24.18 -12.20 2.82
C ASN A 136 25.66 -11.89 2.56
N GLN A 137 26.53 -12.91 2.60
CA GLN A 137 27.95 -12.76 2.27
C GLN A 137 28.11 -12.22 0.83
N LYS A 138 27.49 -12.88 -0.14
CA LYS A 138 27.52 -12.42 -1.54
C LYS A 138 27.01 -10.99 -1.69
N LYS A 139 25.91 -10.64 -1.02
CA LYS A 139 25.35 -9.28 -1.08
C LYS A 139 26.26 -8.23 -0.46
N LEU A 140 27.00 -8.57 0.59
CA LEU A 140 27.99 -7.68 1.22
C LEU A 140 29.21 -7.46 0.31
N ASP A 141 29.57 -8.44 -0.52
CA ASP A 141 30.63 -8.26 -1.53
C ASP A 141 30.18 -7.34 -2.69
N GLU A 142 28.89 -7.34 -3.02
CA GLU A 142 28.32 -6.60 -4.15
C GLU A 142 27.73 -5.23 -3.78
N ASN A 143 27.38 -4.99 -2.51
CA ASN A 143 26.64 -3.80 -2.07
C ASN A 143 27.14 -3.27 -0.72
N CYS A 144 26.79 -2.03 -0.38
CA CYS A 144 27.04 -1.50 0.96
C CYS A 144 26.21 -2.23 2.04
N LEU A 145 26.72 -2.21 3.27
CA LEU A 145 26.07 -2.83 4.43
C LEU A 145 24.60 -2.36 4.59
N GLU A 146 24.33 -1.07 4.45
CA GLU A 146 22.98 -0.52 4.58
C GLU A 146 21.99 -1.16 3.60
N ARG A 147 22.42 -1.46 2.37
CA ARG A 147 21.56 -2.12 1.38
C ARG A 147 21.24 -3.55 1.80
N VAL A 148 22.23 -4.28 2.32
CA VAL A 148 22.05 -5.65 2.81
C VAL A 148 21.11 -5.67 4.02
N ILE A 149 21.22 -4.69 4.92
CA ILE A 149 20.33 -4.52 6.07
C ILE A 149 18.88 -4.29 5.60
N VAL A 150 18.65 -3.40 4.62
CA VAL A 150 17.30 -3.14 4.09
C VAL A 150 16.69 -4.41 3.50
N ASP A 151 17.44 -5.12 2.66
CA ASP A 151 16.97 -6.37 2.06
C ASP A 151 16.66 -7.44 3.13
N TYR A 152 17.49 -7.54 4.17
CA TYR A 152 17.27 -8.47 5.27
C TYR A 152 16.02 -8.12 6.08
N ILE A 153 15.82 -6.84 6.41
CA ILE A 153 14.61 -6.36 7.09
C ILE A 153 13.36 -6.69 6.26
N GLN A 154 13.39 -6.43 4.95
CA GLN A 154 12.29 -6.75 4.04
C GLN A 154 11.98 -8.25 4.02
N TRP A 155 12.99 -9.10 4.11
CA TRP A 155 12.82 -10.56 4.12
C TRP A 155 12.14 -11.07 5.40
N LEU A 156 12.26 -10.37 6.53
CA LEU A 156 11.67 -10.80 7.79
C LEU A 156 10.15 -10.86 7.69
N GLY A 157 9.52 -9.76 7.29
CA GLY A 157 8.06 -9.61 7.39
C GLY A 157 7.56 -9.61 8.85
N ASP A 158 6.31 -9.21 9.02
CA ASP A 158 5.76 -8.84 10.34
C ASP A 158 5.77 -9.99 11.34
N GLN A 159 5.50 -11.23 10.89
CA GLN A 159 5.34 -12.40 11.76
C GLN A 159 6.59 -12.74 12.58
N ILE A 160 7.78 -12.45 12.05
CA ILE A 160 9.05 -12.78 12.73
C ILE A 160 9.86 -11.56 13.14
N PHE A 161 9.56 -10.38 12.58
CA PHE A 161 10.33 -9.16 12.79
C PHE A 161 10.55 -8.85 14.28
N GLU A 162 9.48 -8.75 15.06
CA GLU A 162 9.57 -8.40 16.48
C GLU A 162 10.33 -9.45 17.29
N LYS A 163 10.17 -10.73 16.97
CA LYS A 163 10.88 -11.82 17.64
C LYS A 163 12.39 -11.73 17.40
N VAL A 164 12.79 -11.45 16.16
CA VAL A 164 14.20 -11.28 15.77
C VAL A 164 14.77 -10.04 16.43
N LEU A 165 14.07 -8.90 16.38
CA LEU A 165 14.50 -7.66 17.03
C LEU A 165 14.76 -7.86 18.52
N ASN A 166 13.83 -8.49 19.22
CA ASN A 166 13.95 -8.78 20.64
C ASN A 166 15.11 -9.74 20.96
N ASN A 167 15.37 -10.73 20.10
CA ASN A 167 16.52 -11.61 20.24
C ASN A 167 17.83 -10.84 20.11
N TYR A 168 17.94 -10.00 19.08
CA TYR A 168 19.13 -9.20 18.82
C TYR A 168 19.42 -8.20 19.93
N ILE A 169 18.41 -7.50 20.44
CA ILE A 169 18.56 -6.61 21.60
C ILE A 169 19.11 -7.36 22.82
N LYS A 170 18.72 -8.63 23.04
CA LYS A 170 19.24 -9.44 24.16
C LYS A 170 20.69 -9.88 23.97
N ARG A 171 21.17 -10.00 22.73
CA ARG A 171 22.56 -10.43 22.43
C ARG A 171 23.59 -9.32 22.60
N VAL A 172 23.16 -8.05 22.58
CA VAL A 172 24.04 -6.87 22.70
C VAL A 172 23.93 -6.14 24.05
N LYS A 173 23.10 -6.66 24.96
CA LYS A 173 23.04 -6.25 26.37
C LYS A 173 23.96 -7.14 27.18
#